data_AF-A0A955HDW4-F1
#
_entry.id   AF-A0A955HDW4-F1
#
_cell.length_a   1.000
_cell.length_b   1.000
_cell.length_c   1.000
_cell.angle_alpha   90.00
_cell.angle_beta   90.00
_cell.angle_gamma   90.00
#
_symmetry.space_group_name_H-M   'P 1'
#
loop_
_entity.id
_entity.type
_entity.pdbx_description
1 polymer ?
#
loop_
_entity_poly.entity_id
_entity_poly.type
_entity_poly.pdbx_seq_one_letter_code
_entity_poly.pdbx_strand_id
1 'polypeptide(L)'
;LVGEITLPYPHFSAKTVRGKPLHVWTLEGRLDEIKIPTHTSHVYVCIHLNTRTLRGSELLAETLKKIDSFPTVTDERKALGRDFRRTGVRAAWNTLLKNRKEEYFTLATFRTISSSGTYMRSLAEELAKRVGTCGLAFGIHRTKMGTYRKLFGRVGLWTKQF
;
A
#
# COMPACT_ATOMS: atom_id res chain seq x y z
N LEU A 1 -15.54 -5.39 7.39
CA LEU A 1 -14.67 -4.42 8.10
C LEU A 1 -15.18 -3.02 7.81
N VAL A 2 -16.19 -2.57 8.56
CA VAL A 2 -16.84 -1.26 8.45
C VAL A 2 -16.83 -0.63 9.83
N GLY A 3 -16.66 0.69 9.89
CA GLY A 3 -16.54 1.45 11.14
C GLY A 3 -15.14 1.98 11.40
N GLU A 4 -14.89 2.36 12.64
CA GLU A 4 -13.60 2.89 13.08
C GLU A 4 -12.55 1.78 13.18
N ILE A 5 -11.34 2.08 12.72
CA ILE A 5 -10.21 1.17 12.80
C ILE A 5 -8.91 1.93 13.04
N THR A 6 -8.09 1.42 13.96
CA THR A 6 -6.77 1.97 14.27
C THR A 6 -5.70 1.02 13.75
N LEU A 7 -4.93 1.47 12.76
CA LEU A 7 -3.89 0.66 12.10
C LEU A 7 -2.52 1.34 12.16
N PRO A 8 -1.42 0.59 12.20
CA PRO A 8 -0.08 1.16 12.09
C PRO A 8 0.14 1.77 10.70
N TYR A 9 0.94 2.84 10.66
CA TYR A 9 1.45 3.35 9.39
C TYR A 9 2.37 2.30 8.74
N PRO A 10 2.28 2.08 7.41
CA PRO A 10 3.26 1.25 6.72
C PRO A 10 4.66 1.83 6.87
N HIS A 11 5.65 0.94 7.04
CA HIS A 11 7.08 1.31 7.13
C HIS A 11 7.49 2.24 5.97
N PHE A 12 7.05 1.91 4.74
CA PHE A 12 7.25 2.77 3.57
C PHE A 12 6.15 3.83 3.44
N SER A 13 6.14 4.81 4.35
CA SER A 13 5.23 5.96 4.27
C SER A 13 5.95 7.28 4.49
N ALA A 14 5.30 8.38 4.08
CA ALA A 14 5.79 9.74 4.29
C ALA A 14 5.46 10.27 5.70
N LYS A 15 4.90 9.44 6.61
CA LYS A 15 4.61 9.88 7.97
C LYS A 15 5.92 10.21 8.68
N THR A 16 6.05 11.44 9.14
CA THR A 16 7.24 11.92 9.86
C THR A 16 7.21 11.47 11.32
N VAL A 17 8.33 10.92 11.78
CA VAL A 17 8.61 10.54 13.17
C VAL A 17 9.98 11.11 13.52
N ARG A 18 10.05 11.91 14.59
CA ARG A 18 11.29 12.61 15.02
C ARG A 18 11.98 13.37 13.88
N GLY A 19 11.20 14.15 13.12
CA GLY A 19 11.72 14.97 12.02
C GLY A 19 12.09 14.19 10.74
N LYS A 20 12.02 12.86 10.73
CA LYS A 20 12.37 12.01 9.58
C LYS A 20 11.19 11.13 9.11
N PRO A 21 10.90 11.02 7.81
CA PRO A 21 9.84 10.14 7.30
C PRO A 21 10.10 8.64 7.55
N LEU A 22 9.05 7.84 7.80
CA LEU A 22 9.16 6.39 8.06
C LEU A 22 9.88 5.61 6.96
N HIS A 23 9.70 5.96 5.68
CA HIS A 23 10.41 5.26 4.61
C HIS A 23 11.93 5.46 4.69
N VAL A 24 12.40 6.59 5.22
CA VAL A 24 13.84 6.85 5.43
C VAL A 24 14.34 6.03 6.62
N TRP A 25 13.62 6.02 7.75
CA TRP A 25 13.93 5.11 8.88
C TRP A 25 14.03 3.65 8.44
N THR A 26 13.13 3.23 7.54
CA THR A 26 13.10 1.86 7.01
C THR A 26 14.29 1.57 6.09
N LEU A 27 14.68 2.52 5.23
CA LEU A 27 15.83 2.38 4.35
C LEU A 27 17.15 2.34 5.14
N GLU A 28 17.22 3.06 6.25
CA GLU A 28 18.38 3.05 7.16
C GLU A 28 18.44 1.80 8.04
N GLY A 29 17.38 0.98 8.09
CA GLY A 29 17.33 -0.20 8.95
C GLY A 29 17.20 0.11 10.45
N ARG A 30 16.62 1.26 10.80
CA ARG A 30 16.60 1.83 12.17
C ARG A 30 15.18 1.97 12.74
N LEU A 31 14.29 1.04 12.38
CA LEU A 31 12.90 1.09 12.84
C LEU A 31 12.75 0.73 14.32
N ASP A 32 13.70 -0.02 14.87
CA ASP A 32 13.80 -0.38 16.30
C ASP A 32 14.07 0.84 17.21
N GLU A 33 14.61 1.92 16.67
CA GLU A 33 14.85 3.17 17.41
C GLU A 33 13.59 4.04 17.60
N ILE A 34 12.49 3.69 16.94
CA ILE A 34 11.25 4.48 16.95
C ILE A 34 10.01 3.63 17.18
N LYS A 35 9.00 4.20 17.84
CA LYS A 35 7.66 3.61 17.86
C LYS A 35 6.95 3.93 16.55
N ILE A 36 6.49 2.91 15.84
CA ILE A 36 5.67 3.10 14.64
C ILE A 36 4.33 3.71 15.06
N PRO A 37 3.97 4.91 14.55
CA PRO A 37 2.70 5.54 14.88
C PRO A 37 1.52 4.71 14.34
N THR A 38 0.36 4.93 14.93
CA THR A 38 -0.93 4.42 14.43
C THR A 38 -1.79 5.57 13.92
N HIS A 39 -2.76 5.24 13.08
CA HIS A 39 -3.77 6.17 12.57
C HIS A 39 -5.15 5.55 12.71
N THR A 40 -6.06 6.30 13.34
CA THR A 40 -7.47 5.96 13.41
C THR A 40 -8.18 6.47 12.16
N SER A 41 -8.78 5.55 11.42
CA SER A 41 -9.51 5.78 10.18
C SER A 41 -10.94 5.27 10.32
N HIS A 42 -11.84 5.82 9.52
CA HIS A 42 -13.19 5.28 9.38
C HIS A 42 -13.35 4.62 8.02
N VAL A 43 -13.76 3.35 7.98
CA VAL A 43 -14.13 2.63 6.76
C VAL A 43 -15.64 2.68 6.63
N TYR A 44 -16.14 3.52 5.73
CA TYR A 44 -17.58 3.70 5.49
C TYR A 44 -18.17 2.53 4.71
N VAL A 45 -17.42 2.07 3.69
CA VAL A 45 -17.83 0.96 2.83
C VAL A 45 -16.64 0.04 2.61
N CYS A 46 -16.88 -1.27 2.66
CA CYS A 46 -15.91 -2.30 2.28
C CYS A 46 -16.66 -3.46 1.65
N ILE A 47 -16.55 -3.59 0.32
CA ILE A 47 -17.26 -4.59 -0.47
C ILE A 47 -16.23 -5.50 -1.13
N HIS A 48 -16.40 -6.81 -0.98
CA HIS A 48 -15.69 -7.80 -1.77
C HIS A 48 -16.25 -7.80 -3.20
N LEU A 49 -15.39 -7.62 -4.20
CA LEU A 49 -15.79 -7.57 -5.60
C LEU A 49 -15.62 -8.92 -6.29
N ASN A 50 -14.45 -9.54 -6.13
CA ASN A 50 -14.16 -10.85 -6.68
C ASN A 50 -12.96 -11.50 -5.98
N THR A 51 -12.82 -12.79 -6.18
CA THR A 51 -11.62 -13.56 -5.85
C THR A 51 -11.20 -14.32 -7.09
N ARG A 52 -9.90 -14.31 -7.37
CA ARG A 52 -9.28 -15.18 -8.37
C ARG A 52 -8.04 -15.84 -7.79
N THR A 53 -7.63 -16.95 -8.37
CA THR A 53 -6.36 -17.61 -8.05
C THR A 53 -5.34 -17.40 -9.15
N LEU A 54 -4.06 -17.35 -8.79
CA LEU A 54 -2.92 -17.37 -9.72
C LEU A 54 -1.95 -18.45 -9.29
N ARG A 55 -1.31 -19.12 -10.25
CA ARG A 55 -0.09 -19.90 -9.95
C ARG A 55 1.03 -18.96 -9.53
N GLY A 56 1.96 -19.45 -8.71
CA GLY A 56 3.14 -18.68 -8.31
C GLY A 56 3.95 -18.17 -9.50
N SER A 57 4.06 -18.94 -10.59
CA SER A 57 4.70 -18.52 -11.84
C SER A 57 4.00 -17.31 -12.49
N GLU A 58 2.68 -17.33 -12.57
CA GLU A 58 1.86 -16.23 -13.09
C GLU A 58 1.93 -14.99 -12.20
N LEU A 59 1.88 -15.19 -10.88
CA LEU A 59 2.00 -14.12 -9.89
C LEU A 59 3.37 -13.44 -9.98
N LEU A 60 4.45 -14.20 -10.12
CA LEU A 60 5.80 -13.67 -10.30
C LEU A 60 5.89 -12.86 -11.60
N ALA A 61 5.41 -13.40 -12.72
CA ALA A 61 5.42 -12.71 -14.00
C ALA A 61 4.62 -11.39 -13.97
N GLU A 62 3.40 -11.40 -13.40
CA GLU A 62 2.57 -10.19 -13.25
C GLU A 62 3.27 -9.14 -12.37
N THR A 63 3.93 -9.59 -11.30
CA THR A 63 4.64 -8.71 -10.36
C THR A 63 5.86 -8.05 -11.00
N LEU A 64 6.72 -8.83 -11.66
CA LEU A 64 7.93 -8.32 -12.31
C LEU A 64 7.55 -7.34 -13.42
N LYS A 65 6.54 -7.67 -14.24
CA LYS A 65 6.02 -6.77 -15.27
C LYS A 65 5.57 -5.41 -14.70
N LYS A 66 4.89 -5.40 -13.54
CA LYS A 66 4.49 -4.16 -12.87
C LYS A 66 5.71 -3.36 -12.40
N ILE A 67 6.68 -4.02 -11.76
CA ILE A 67 7.90 -3.38 -11.27
C ILE A 67 8.72 -2.76 -12.41
N ASP A 68 8.78 -3.44 -13.55
CA ASP A 68 9.58 -3.03 -14.70
C ASP A 68 8.90 -1.95 -15.56
N SER A 69 7.60 -1.74 -15.39
CA SER A 69 6.86 -0.63 -16.04
C SER A 69 7.20 0.76 -15.51
N PHE A 70 7.86 0.86 -14.34
CA PHE A 70 8.24 2.15 -13.76
C PHE A 70 9.52 2.70 -14.43
N PRO A 71 9.60 4.00 -14.73
CA PRO A 71 10.83 4.58 -15.29
C PRO A 71 11.98 4.56 -14.28
N THR A 72 13.22 4.52 -14.78
CA THR A 72 14.41 4.64 -13.93
C THR A 72 14.54 6.06 -13.38
N VAL A 73 14.86 6.19 -12.09
CA VAL A 73 15.10 7.50 -11.47
C VAL A 73 16.55 7.90 -11.71
N THR A 74 16.79 8.92 -12.54
CA THR A 74 18.13 9.39 -12.89
C THR A 74 18.61 10.57 -12.03
N ASP A 75 17.73 11.25 -11.29
CA ASP A 75 18.06 12.40 -10.41
C ASP A 75 18.98 11.96 -9.25
N GLU A 76 20.14 12.61 -9.09
CA GLU A 76 21.15 12.36 -8.04
C GLU A 76 20.68 12.73 -6.65
N ARG A 77 19.82 13.74 -6.51
CA ARG A 77 19.25 14.11 -5.20
C ARG A 77 18.34 13.02 -4.63
N LYS A 78 17.92 12.08 -5.49
CA LYS A 78 17.11 10.91 -5.13
C LYS A 78 17.95 9.64 -5.06
N ALA A 79 19.28 9.74 -4.97
CA ALA A 79 20.19 8.59 -4.84
C ALA A 79 19.75 7.68 -3.68
N LEU A 80 19.41 8.26 -2.53
CA LEU A 80 18.81 7.54 -1.42
C LEU A 80 17.37 7.13 -1.79
N GLY A 81 17.17 5.83 -2.01
CA GLY A 81 15.90 5.31 -2.52
C GLY A 81 15.77 5.41 -4.04
N ARG A 82 16.85 5.71 -4.77
CA ARG A 82 16.91 5.57 -6.23
C ARG A 82 16.47 4.15 -6.55
N ASP A 83 15.60 4.04 -7.54
CA ASP A 83 14.98 2.78 -7.93
C ASP A 83 13.95 2.22 -6.93
N PHE A 84 13.52 2.94 -5.88
CA PHE A 84 12.49 2.49 -4.91
C PHE A 84 12.69 1.07 -4.37
N ARG A 85 13.95 0.65 -4.17
CA ARG A 85 14.33 -0.72 -3.77
C ARG A 85 13.91 -1.80 -4.78
N ARG A 86 13.64 -1.46 -6.05
CA ARG A 86 13.13 -2.41 -7.04
C ARG A 86 14.04 -3.63 -7.18
N THR A 87 15.36 -3.48 -7.18
CA THR A 87 16.28 -4.64 -7.15
C THR A 87 16.01 -5.59 -5.96
N GLY A 88 15.92 -5.05 -4.74
CA GLY A 88 15.63 -5.86 -3.54
C GLY A 88 14.22 -6.46 -3.54
N VAL A 89 13.24 -5.72 -4.05
CA VAL A 89 11.85 -6.20 -4.18
C VAL A 89 11.77 -7.33 -5.22
N ARG A 90 12.44 -7.20 -6.38
CA ARG A 90 12.54 -8.28 -7.39
C ARG A 90 13.20 -9.52 -6.79
N ALA A 91 14.30 -9.35 -6.07
CA ALA A 91 14.98 -10.47 -5.40
C ALA A 91 14.05 -11.16 -4.39
N ALA A 92 13.34 -10.38 -3.55
CA ALA A 92 12.40 -10.92 -2.57
C ALA A 92 11.26 -11.73 -3.22
N TRP A 93 10.67 -11.24 -4.32
CA TRP A 93 9.63 -11.97 -5.05
C TRP A 93 10.16 -13.25 -5.70
N ASN A 94 11.35 -13.20 -6.31
CA ASN A 94 11.99 -14.38 -6.87
C ASN A 94 12.28 -15.43 -5.79
N THR A 95 12.79 -15.02 -4.62
CA THR A 95 13.05 -15.93 -3.50
C THR A 95 11.76 -16.50 -2.93
N LEU A 96 10.73 -15.67 -2.71
CA LEU A 96 9.43 -16.09 -2.17
C LEU A 96 8.77 -17.19 -3.02
N LEU A 97 8.90 -17.08 -4.34
CA LEU A 97 8.21 -17.96 -5.30
C LEU A 97 9.13 -19.02 -5.91
N LYS A 98 10.42 -19.06 -5.54
CA LYS A 98 11.44 -19.96 -6.13
C LYS A 98 10.98 -21.41 -6.18
N ASN A 99 10.46 -21.90 -5.05
CA ASN A 99 10.00 -23.28 -4.87
C ASN A 99 8.45 -23.39 -4.84
N ARG A 100 7.74 -22.31 -5.16
CA ARG A 100 6.28 -22.20 -5.03
C ARG A 100 5.61 -21.83 -6.35
N LYS A 101 6.26 -22.10 -7.49
CA LYS A 101 5.80 -21.69 -8.82
C LYS A 101 4.48 -22.34 -9.22
N GLU A 102 4.27 -23.59 -8.81
CA GLU A 102 3.04 -24.35 -9.11
C GLU A 102 1.96 -24.21 -8.04
N GLU A 103 2.28 -23.58 -6.90
CA GLU A 103 1.27 -23.31 -5.87
C GLU A 103 0.31 -22.21 -6.30
N TYR A 104 -0.92 -22.28 -5.80
CA TYR A 104 -1.95 -21.29 -6.06
C TYR A 104 -2.02 -20.24 -4.94
N PHE A 105 -2.11 -18.98 -5.36
CA PHE A 105 -2.24 -17.81 -4.51
C PHE A 105 -3.58 -17.14 -4.76
N THR A 106 -4.21 -16.66 -3.70
CA THR A 106 -5.52 -16.01 -3.77
C THR A 106 -5.36 -14.49 -3.90
N LEU A 107 -6.00 -13.91 -4.91
CA LEU A 107 -6.13 -12.47 -5.10
C LEU A 107 -7.59 -12.08 -4.91
N ALA A 108 -7.88 -11.45 -3.77
CA ALA A 108 -9.18 -10.90 -3.46
C ALA A 108 -9.21 -9.39 -3.73
N THR A 109 -10.21 -8.94 -4.49
CA THR A 109 -10.40 -7.52 -4.83
C THR A 109 -11.48 -6.92 -3.94
N PHE A 110 -11.18 -5.79 -3.31
CA PHE A 110 -12.13 -5.05 -2.49
C PHE A 110 -12.31 -3.63 -3.01
N ARG A 111 -13.52 -3.09 -2.89
CA ARG A 111 -13.81 -1.66 -3.04
C ARG A 111 -14.06 -1.07 -1.67
N THR A 112 -13.38 0.03 -1.36
CA THR A 112 -13.53 0.72 -0.08
C THR A 112 -13.83 2.20 -0.25
N ILE A 113 -14.64 2.73 0.67
CA ILE A 113 -14.79 4.17 0.92
C ILE A 113 -14.30 4.40 2.34
N SER A 114 -13.33 5.29 2.51
CA SER A 114 -12.66 5.50 3.80
C SER A 114 -12.34 6.97 4.04
N SER A 115 -12.08 7.32 5.30
CA SER A 115 -11.60 8.64 5.68
C SER A 115 -10.22 8.94 5.08
N SER A 116 -9.88 10.23 5.07
CA SER A 116 -8.53 10.70 4.74
C SER A 116 -7.47 10.02 5.61
N GLY A 117 -6.29 9.78 5.06
CA GLY A 117 -5.17 9.16 5.79
C GLY A 117 -5.27 7.64 5.94
N THR A 118 -6.32 6.99 5.42
CA THR A 118 -6.43 5.53 5.44
C THR A 118 -5.39 4.89 4.54
N TYR A 119 -4.52 4.05 5.12
CA TYR A 119 -3.51 3.31 4.38
C TYR A 119 -4.06 1.98 3.89
N MET A 120 -4.36 1.90 2.59
CA MET A 120 -4.89 0.68 1.95
C MET A 120 -3.94 -0.52 2.09
N ARG A 121 -2.63 -0.27 2.27
CA ARG A 121 -1.63 -1.32 2.56
C ARG A 121 -1.88 -1.98 3.91
N SER A 122 -2.00 -1.19 4.98
CA SER A 122 -2.34 -1.69 6.32
C SER A 122 -3.75 -2.32 6.34
N LEU A 123 -4.69 -1.76 5.58
CA LEU A 123 -6.04 -2.29 5.48
C LEU A 123 -6.06 -3.69 4.82
N ALA A 124 -5.25 -3.91 3.78
CA ALA A 124 -5.15 -5.22 3.12
C ALA A 124 -4.60 -6.30 4.06
N GLU A 125 -3.57 -5.98 4.84
CA GLU A 125 -3.03 -6.88 5.87
C GLU A 125 -4.08 -7.21 6.94
N GLU A 126 -4.82 -6.21 7.40
CA GLU A 126 -5.89 -6.40 8.38
C GLU A 126 -7.05 -7.25 7.84
N LEU A 127 -7.47 -7.03 6.59
CA LEU A 127 -8.48 -7.86 5.94
C LEU A 127 -8.03 -9.33 5.84
N ALA A 128 -6.77 -9.57 5.50
CA ALA A 128 -6.20 -10.92 5.45
C ALA A 128 -6.20 -11.59 6.83
N LYS A 129 -5.77 -10.87 7.88
CA LYS A 129 -5.80 -11.37 9.27
C LYS A 129 -7.20 -11.80 9.70
N ARG A 130 -8.22 -11.01 9.37
CA ARG A 130 -9.62 -11.30 9.72
C ARG A 130 -10.18 -12.55 9.05
N VAL A 131 -9.62 -12.96 7.92
CA VAL A 131 -10.00 -14.21 7.25
C VAL A 131 -9.04 -15.37 7.58
N GLY A 132 -8.22 -15.22 8.62
CA GLY A 132 -7.34 -16.28 9.13
C GLY A 132 -6.09 -16.52 8.30
N THR A 133 -5.63 -15.53 7.54
CA THR A 133 -4.43 -15.66 6.70
C THR A 133 -3.52 -14.43 6.78
N CYS A 134 -2.42 -14.44 6.03
CA CYS A 134 -1.59 -13.27 5.78
C CYS A 134 -1.82 -12.76 4.36
N GLY A 135 -1.60 -11.47 4.15
CA GLY A 135 -1.81 -10.85 2.85
C GLY A 135 -1.17 -9.49 2.76
N LEU A 136 -1.01 -9.03 1.52
CA LEU A 136 -0.46 -7.71 1.21
C LEU A 136 -1.33 -7.05 0.14
N ALA A 137 -1.23 -5.72 0.02
CA ALA A 137 -1.87 -5.01 -1.08
C ALA A 137 -1.10 -5.25 -2.39
N PHE A 138 -1.62 -6.13 -3.24
CA PHE A 138 -1.04 -6.44 -4.54
C PHE A 138 -1.25 -5.33 -5.59
N GLY A 139 -2.35 -4.58 -5.46
CA GLY A 139 -2.67 -3.45 -6.31
C GLY A 139 -3.63 -2.49 -5.60
N ILE A 140 -3.44 -1.20 -5.81
CA ILE A 140 -4.28 -0.14 -5.24
C ILE A 140 -4.61 0.82 -6.36
N HIS A 141 -5.90 1.05 -6.58
CA HIS A 141 -6.37 2.05 -7.53
C HIS A 141 -7.40 2.95 -6.86
N ARG A 142 -7.08 4.25 -6.75
CA ARG A 142 -8.00 5.25 -6.19
C ARG A 142 -8.90 5.76 -7.32
N THR A 143 -10.15 5.29 -7.33
CA THR A 143 -11.14 5.65 -8.34
C THR A 143 -11.72 7.05 -8.16
N LYS A 144 -11.77 7.56 -6.92
CA LYS A 144 -12.38 8.85 -6.59
C LYS A 144 -11.71 9.52 -5.40
N MET A 145 -11.73 10.85 -5.37
CA MET A 145 -11.31 11.66 -4.22
C MET A 145 -12.27 12.83 -4.05
N GLY A 146 -13.16 12.73 -3.06
CA GLY A 146 -14.06 13.82 -2.64
C GLY A 146 -14.71 14.60 -3.79
N THR A 147 -15.15 15.82 -3.51
CA THR A 147 -15.48 16.78 -4.57
C THR A 147 -15.06 18.16 -4.10
N TYR A 148 -14.22 18.84 -4.88
CA TYR A 148 -13.85 20.22 -4.60
C TYR A 148 -14.92 21.16 -5.16
N ARG A 149 -15.53 21.96 -4.29
CA ARG A 149 -16.48 23.01 -4.62
C ARG A 149 -15.80 24.36 -4.50
N LYS A 150 -15.62 25.06 -5.62
CA LYS A 150 -15.11 26.43 -5.65
C LYS A 150 -16.19 27.37 -5.08
N LEU A 151 -15.81 28.23 -4.14
CA LEU A 151 -16.72 29.22 -3.56
C LEU A 151 -16.51 30.58 -4.22
N PHE A 152 -15.31 31.15 -4.09
CA PHE A 152 -14.97 32.45 -4.70
C PHE A 152 -13.46 32.55 -4.97
N GLY A 153 -13.06 33.13 -6.11
CA GLY A 153 -11.65 33.32 -6.45
C GLY A 153 -10.85 32.01 -6.43
N ARG A 154 -9.78 31.91 -5.63
CA ARG A 154 -8.99 30.67 -5.43
C ARG A 154 -9.46 29.83 -4.23
N VAL A 155 -10.53 30.24 -3.56
CA VAL A 155 -11.06 29.60 -2.35
C VAL A 155 -12.15 28.58 -2.70
N GLY A 156 -12.11 27.42 -2.05
CA GLY A 156 -13.11 26.37 -2.19
C GLY A 156 -13.04 25.36 -1.05
N LEU A 157 -14.04 24.48 -0.99
CA LEU A 157 -14.21 23.47 0.05
C LEU A 157 -14.24 22.07 -0.56
N TRP A 158 -13.62 21.11 0.12
CA TRP A 158 -13.75 19.70 -0.22
C TRP A 158 -14.97 19.10 0.49
N THR A 159 -15.96 18.63 -0.27
CA THR A 159 -17.06 17.84 0.27
C THR A 159 -16.70 16.37 0.26
N LYS A 160 -16.98 15.67 1.37
CA LYS A 160 -16.83 14.23 1.50
C LYS A 160 -17.92 13.53 0.69
N GLN A 161 -17.59 12.39 0.10
CA GLN A 161 -18.56 11.46 -0.45
C GLN A 161 -18.41 10.18 0.36
N PHE A 162 -19.47 9.80 1.04
CA PHE A 162 -19.56 8.58 1.84
C PHE A 162 -20.28 7.52 1.03
#